data_AF-A0AAW1HV85-F1
#
_entry.id   AF-A0AAW1HV85-F1
#
_cell.length_a   1.000
_cell.length_b   1.000
_cell.length_c   1.000
_cell.angle_alpha   90.00
_cell.angle_beta   90.00
_cell.angle_gamma   90.00
#
_symmetry.space_group_name_H-M   'P 1'
#
loop_
_entity.id
_entity.type
_entity.pdbx_description
1 polymer ?
#
loop_
_entity_poly.entity_id
_entity_poly.type
_entity_poly.pdbx_seq_one_letter_code
_entity_poly.pdbx_strand_id
1 'polypeptide(L)'
;MKVKALVSFSGARLGMTLGETREVPDDVAKEFIKIGHVEAVEEKKSTKAAMLDAAKNYAASYTGLTLDDLDEREEVSIAVLTLVSDMWDNRQTTLTGARSVNRLVDSILFMHSVNLLPGSDGG
;
A
#
# COMPACT_ATOMS: atom_id res chain seq x y z
N MET A 1 -14.35 -3.43 -16.53
CA MET A 1 -13.49 -2.30 -16.10
C MET A 1 -14.30 -1.26 -15.34
N LYS A 2 -13.70 -0.63 -14.31
CA LYS A 2 -14.27 0.55 -13.64
C LYS A 2 -13.90 1.80 -14.41
N VAL A 3 -14.88 2.60 -14.80
CA VAL A 3 -14.68 3.83 -15.59
C VAL A 3 -15.36 5.01 -14.91
N LYS A 4 -14.82 6.21 -15.12
CA LYS A 4 -15.40 7.47 -14.66
C LYS A 4 -15.76 8.33 -15.86
N ALA A 5 -16.97 8.89 -15.85
CA ALA A 5 -17.44 9.73 -16.94
C ALA A 5 -16.79 11.13 -16.89
N LEU A 6 -16.22 11.54 -18.02
CA LEU A 6 -15.63 12.87 -18.23
C LEU A 6 -16.65 13.89 -18.75
N VAL A 7 -17.77 13.40 -19.29
CA VAL A 7 -18.90 14.18 -19.77
C VAL A 7 -20.19 13.44 -19.45
N SER A 8 -21.31 14.16 -19.34
CA SER A 8 -22.63 13.53 -19.27
C SER A 8 -23.05 13.05 -20.65
N PHE A 9 -23.40 11.78 -20.79
CA PHE A 9 -23.93 11.21 -22.03
C PHE A 9 -25.01 10.17 -21.74
N SER A 10 -25.96 10.04 -22.67
CA SER A 10 -27.04 9.06 -22.58
C SER A 10 -27.10 8.28 -23.89
N GLY A 11 -26.91 6.96 -23.80
CA GLY A 11 -26.94 6.06 -24.95
C GLY A 11 -27.62 4.74 -24.60
N ALA A 12 -28.08 4.01 -25.62
CA ALA A 12 -28.80 2.75 -25.45
C ALA A 12 -27.98 1.64 -24.76
N ARG A 13 -26.65 1.69 -24.87
CA ARG A 13 -25.72 0.72 -24.28
C ARG A 13 -25.06 1.21 -23.00
N LEU A 14 -24.85 2.52 -22.88
CA LEU A 14 -24.21 3.15 -21.73
C LEU A 14 -24.67 4.61 -21.65
N GLY A 15 -25.18 4.99 -20.49
CA GLY A 15 -25.41 6.38 -20.10
C GLY A 15 -24.76 6.60 -18.74
N MET A 16 -24.08 7.73 -18.59
CA MET A 16 -23.39 8.12 -17.37
C MET A 16 -23.49 9.64 -17.20
N THR A 17 -23.61 10.08 -15.96
CA THR A 17 -23.54 11.49 -15.57
C THR A 17 -22.10 11.92 -15.32
N LEU A 18 -21.76 13.18 -15.57
CA LEU A 18 -20.41 13.72 -15.33
C LEU A 18 -19.90 13.36 -13.93
N GLY A 19 -18.73 12.71 -13.87
CA GLY A 19 -18.08 12.29 -12.62
C GLY A 19 -18.58 10.98 -12.03
N GLU A 20 -19.63 10.38 -12.58
CA GLU A 20 -20.13 9.07 -12.17
C GLU A 20 -19.08 7.99 -12.43
N THR A 21 -18.91 7.08 -11.47
CA THR A 21 -18.03 5.92 -11.59
C THR A 21 -18.87 4.66 -11.64
N ARG A 22 -18.63 3.80 -12.64
CA ARG A 22 -19.38 2.56 -12.82
C ARG A 22 -18.51 1.44 -13.35
N GLU A 23 -18.87 0.21 -13.02
CA GLU A 23 -18.36 -0.97 -13.72
C GLU A 23 -19.07 -1.14 -15.06
N VAL A 24 -18.27 -1.31 -16.11
CA VAL A 24 -18.71 -1.44 -17.49
C VAL A 24 -17.92 -2.58 -18.16
N PRO A 25 -18.53 -3.37 -19.06
CA PRO A 25 -17.83 -4.34 -19.88
C PRO A 25 -16.65 -3.73 -20.65
N ASP A 26 -15.55 -4.48 -20.80
CA ASP A 26 -14.28 -3.96 -21.34
C ASP A 26 -14.37 -3.59 -22.83
N ASP A 27 -15.18 -4.30 -23.60
CA ASP A 27 -15.47 -4.01 -25.01
C ASP A 27 -16.14 -2.63 -25.15
N VAL A 28 -17.15 -2.37 -24.32
CA VAL A 28 -17.84 -1.08 -24.27
C VAL A 28 -16.90 0.01 -23.74
N ALA A 29 -16.21 -0.23 -22.63
CA ALA A 29 -15.31 0.75 -22.03
C ALA A 29 -14.23 1.25 -22.99
N LYS A 30 -13.61 0.36 -23.79
CA LYS A 30 -12.58 0.73 -24.78
C LYS A 30 -13.09 1.69 -25.85
N GLU A 31 -14.31 1.49 -26.34
CA GLU A 31 -14.93 2.41 -27.30
C GLU A 31 -15.10 3.80 -26.69
N PHE A 32 -15.67 3.87 -25.48
CA PHE A 32 -15.92 5.13 -24.78
C PHE A 32 -14.64 5.85 -24.32
N ILE A 33 -13.57 5.12 -24.00
CA ILE A 33 -12.24 5.67 -23.71
C ILE A 33 -11.63 6.27 -24.97
N LYS A 34 -11.73 5.60 -26.12
CA LYS A 34 -11.16 6.06 -27.40
C LYS A 34 -11.77 7.39 -27.86
N ILE A 35 -13.06 7.58 -27.62
CA ILE A 35 -13.76 8.85 -27.91
C ILE A 35 -13.65 9.88 -26.77
N GLY A 36 -12.91 9.59 -25.70
CA GLY A 36 -12.66 10.52 -24.60
C GLY A 36 -13.85 10.82 -23.70
N HIS A 37 -14.88 9.96 -23.67
CA HIS A 37 -16.08 10.18 -22.85
C HIS A 37 -15.94 9.64 -21.43
N VAL A 38 -15.10 8.61 -21.25
CA VAL A 38 -14.81 8.00 -19.95
C VAL A 38 -13.31 7.77 -19.80
N GLU A 39 -12.83 7.75 -18.56
CA GLU A 39 -11.46 7.37 -18.20
C GLU A 39 -11.49 6.07 -17.39
N ALA A 40 -10.47 5.22 -17.58
CA ALA A 40 -10.29 4.05 -16.72
C ALA A 40 -9.95 4.53 -15.30
N VAL A 41 -10.74 4.08 -14.33
CA VAL A 41 -10.41 4.26 -12.92
C VAL A 41 -9.47 3.14 -12.54
N GLU A 42 -8.17 3.40 -12.64
CA GLU A 42 -7.21 2.57 -11.93
C GLU A 42 -7.43 2.82 -10.43
N GLU A 43 -7.65 1.76 -9.68
CA GLU A 43 -7.54 1.82 -8.22
C GLU A 43 -6.07 2.03 -7.89
N LYS A 44 -5.60 3.26 -8.06
CA LYS A 44 -4.26 3.67 -7.70
C LYS A 44 -4.15 3.43 -6.21
N LYS A 45 -3.44 2.36 -5.84
CA LYS A 45 -3.22 1.97 -4.45
C LYS A 45 -2.78 3.23 -3.72
N SER A 46 -3.60 3.66 -2.75
CA SER A 46 -3.36 4.95 -2.10
C SER A 46 -1.94 4.96 -1.53
N THR A 47 -1.30 6.13 -1.47
CA THR A 47 0.05 6.24 -0.89
C THR A 47 0.13 5.65 0.52
N LYS A 48 -0.96 5.73 1.29
CA LYS A 48 -1.07 5.11 2.63
C LYS A 48 -1.03 3.59 2.57
N ALA A 49 -1.74 2.98 1.62
CA ALA A 49 -1.73 1.53 1.45
C ALA A 49 -0.36 1.02 0.99
N ALA A 50 0.34 1.77 0.12
CA ALA A 50 1.71 1.43 -0.28
C ALA A 50 2.70 1.52 0.89
N MET A 51 2.58 2.55 1.75
CA MET A 51 3.39 2.69 2.96
C MET A 51 3.12 1.57 3.96
N LEU A 52 1.85 1.17 4.12
CA LEU A 52 1.48 0.06 4.99
C LEU A 52 2.11 -1.26 4.53
N ASP A 53 2.05 -1.57 3.23
CA ASP A 53 2.71 -2.76 2.70
C ASP A 53 4.22 -2.71 2.95
N ALA A 54 4.85 -1.55 2.72
CA ALA A 54 6.28 -1.37 2.92
C ALA A 54 6.68 -1.58 4.39
N ALA A 55 5.90 -1.03 5.33
CA ALA A 55 6.12 -1.20 6.75
C ALA A 55 5.93 -2.65 7.22
N LYS A 56 4.88 -3.34 6.73
CA LYS A 56 4.67 -4.77 7.02
C LYS A 56 5.80 -5.63 6.49
N ASN A 57 6.24 -5.41 5.24
CA ASN A 57 7.35 -6.12 4.64
C ASN A 57 8.68 -5.86 5.36
N TYR A 58 8.90 -4.63 5.82
CA TYR A 58 10.06 -4.29 6.65
C TYR A 58 10.05 -5.09 7.96
N ALA A 59 8.93 -5.10 8.69
CA ALA A 59 8.79 -5.85 9.93
C ALA A 59 8.99 -7.36 9.73
N ALA A 60 8.43 -7.92 8.64
CA ALA A 60 8.59 -9.33 8.29
C ALA A 60 10.06 -9.67 8.00
N SER A 61 10.73 -8.83 7.20
CA SER A 61 12.14 -9.01 6.86
C SER A 61 13.06 -8.87 8.07
N TYR A 62 12.76 -7.95 8.98
CA TYR A 62 13.54 -7.75 10.19
C TYR A 62 13.39 -8.92 11.17
N THR A 63 12.16 -9.38 11.38
CA THR A 63 11.86 -10.43 12.38
C THR A 63 12.09 -11.84 11.85
N GLY A 64 12.02 -12.05 10.53
CA GLY A 64 11.99 -13.36 9.91
C GLY A 64 10.62 -14.06 9.99
N LEU A 65 9.57 -13.34 10.37
CA LEU A 65 8.20 -13.84 10.45
C LEU A 65 7.43 -13.65 9.14
N THR A 66 6.38 -14.43 8.93
CA THR A 66 5.45 -14.21 7.82
C THR A 66 4.50 -13.05 8.11
N LEU A 67 3.84 -12.51 7.07
CA LEU A 67 2.87 -11.42 7.26
C LEU A 67 1.70 -11.83 8.15
N ASP A 68 1.28 -13.10 8.06
CA ASP A 68 0.18 -13.62 8.89
C ASP A 68 0.61 -13.70 10.36
N ASP A 69 1.84 -14.15 10.64
CA ASP A 69 2.40 -14.20 12.00
C ASP A 69 2.57 -12.81 12.65
N LEU A 70 2.76 -11.76 11.83
CA LEU A 70 2.84 -10.38 12.33
C LEU A 70 1.45 -9.86 12.74
N ASP A 71 0.41 -10.20 11.98
CA ASP A 71 -0.96 -9.73 12.24
C ASP A 71 -1.56 -10.38 13.51
N GLU A 72 -1.02 -11.51 13.96
CA GLU A 72 -1.36 -12.14 15.26
C GLU A 72 -0.74 -11.42 16.47
N ARG A 73 0.20 -10.49 16.26
CA ARG A 73 0.96 -9.82 17.32
C ARG A 73 0.57 -8.35 17.40
N GLU A 74 -0.21 -7.99 18.42
CA GLU A 74 -0.71 -6.62 18.59
C GLU A 74 0.43 -5.60 18.77
N GLU A 75 1.52 -5.97 19.44
CA GLU A 75 2.67 -5.09 19.66
C GLU A 75 3.38 -4.73 18.35
N VAL A 76 3.51 -5.72 17.46
CA VAL A 76 4.08 -5.53 16.12
C VAL A 76 3.21 -4.60 15.29
N SER A 77 1.88 -4.66 15.44
CA SER A 77 0.96 -3.74 14.76
C SER A 77 1.24 -2.27 15.11
N ILE A 78 1.55 -1.97 16.38
CA ILE A 78 1.95 -0.61 16.80
C ILE A 78 3.30 -0.20 16.20
N ALA A 79 4.25 -1.13 16.10
CA ALA A 79 5.53 -0.87 15.43
C ALA A 79 5.33 -0.56 13.94
N VAL A 80 4.48 -1.32 13.24
CA VAL A 80 4.13 -1.09 11.83
C VAL A 80 3.44 0.27 11.64
N LEU A 81 2.48 0.63 12.49
CA LEU A 81 1.82 1.94 12.41
C LEU A 81 2.80 3.11 12.64
N THR A 82 3.77 2.91 13.53
CA THR A 82 4.83 3.91 13.77
C THR A 82 5.73 4.07 12.55
N LEU A 83 6.10 2.96 11.88
CA LEU A 83 6.86 2.99 10.63
C LEU A 83 6.08 3.70 9.51
N VAL A 84 4.76 3.45 9.38
CA VAL A 84 3.91 4.16 8.42
C VAL A 84 3.88 5.66 8.69
N SER A 85 3.82 6.05 9.96
CA SER A 85 3.83 7.46 10.37
C SER A 85 5.16 8.13 10.01
N ASP A 86 6.28 7.45 10.28
CA ASP A 86 7.61 7.90 9.90
C ASP A 86 7.79 8.04 8.37
N MET A 87 7.25 7.11 7.59
CA MET A 87 7.22 7.20 6.11
C MET A 87 6.34 8.36 5.60
N TRP A 88 5.26 8.68 6.32
CA TRP A 88 4.34 9.75 5.95
C TRP A 88 4.94 11.13 6.20
N ASP A 89 5.62 11.31 7.32
CA ASP A 89 6.23 12.58 7.72
C ASP A 89 7.54 12.83 6.96
N ASN A 90 8.36 11.79 6.76
CA ASN A 90 9.68 11.90 6.14
C ASN A 90 9.67 11.51 4.65
N ARG A 91 9.01 12.33 3.82
CA ARG A 91 8.90 12.12 2.35
C ARG A 91 9.99 12.78 1.50
N GLN A 92 10.89 13.55 2.10
CA GLN A 92 12.00 14.16 1.38
C GLN A 92 13.15 13.16 1.21
N THR A 93 13.73 13.12 0.01
CA THR A 93 14.90 12.28 -0.28
C THR A 93 16.15 12.78 0.45
N THR A 94 16.23 14.09 0.71
CA THR A 94 17.32 14.72 1.47
C THR A 94 16.90 14.88 2.93
N LEU A 95 17.63 14.22 3.83
CA LEU A 95 17.41 14.35 5.26
C LEU A 95 18.11 15.61 5.78
N THR A 96 17.40 16.45 6.54
CA THR A 96 17.98 17.60 7.25
C THR A 96 18.01 17.28 8.74
N GLY A 97 19.20 17.09 9.31
CA GLY A 97 19.39 16.76 10.73
C GLY A 97 19.67 15.28 11.01
N ALA A 98 19.91 14.95 12.29
CA ALA A 98 20.13 13.57 12.73
C ALA A 98 18.80 12.83 12.87
N ARG A 99 18.65 11.68 12.21
CA ARG A 99 17.50 10.79 12.40
C ARG A 99 17.80 9.88 13.58
N SER A 100 17.01 9.97 14.65
CA SER A 100 17.01 8.95 15.69
C SER A 100 15.99 7.88 15.32
N VAL A 101 16.40 6.61 15.41
CA VAL A 101 15.46 5.51 15.28
C VAL A 101 14.63 5.44 16.55
N ASN A 102 13.33 5.21 16.42
CA ASN A 102 12.48 5.01 17.58
C ASN A 102 12.85 3.68 18.26
N ARG A 103 13.57 3.76 19.38
CA ARG A 103 14.05 2.59 20.13
C ARG A 103 12.94 1.62 20.54
N LEU A 104 11.70 2.12 20.69
CA LEU A 104 10.55 1.27 21.00
C LEU A 104 10.19 0.36 19.81
N VAL A 105 10.25 0.88 18.59
CA VAL A 105 10.05 0.08 17.36
C VAL A 105 11.14 -0.99 17.25
N ASP A 106 12.40 -0.61 17.45
CA ASP A 106 13.52 -1.57 17.45
C ASP A 106 13.33 -2.66 18.51
N SER A 107 12.94 -2.28 19.73
CA SER A 107 12.77 -3.22 20.84
C SER A 107 11.64 -4.22 20.57
N ILE A 108 10.51 -3.75 20.04
CA ILE A 108 9.37 -4.61 19.68
C ILE A 108 9.79 -5.60 18.59
N LEU A 109 10.39 -5.11 17.49
CA LEU A 109 10.79 -5.98 16.39
C LEU A 109 11.86 -6.99 16.84
N PHE A 110 12.82 -6.55 17.65
CA PHE A 110 13.86 -7.45 18.20
C PHE A 110 13.26 -8.56 19.06
N MET A 111 12.26 -8.27 19.89
CA MET A 111 11.58 -9.25 20.74
C MET A 111 10.92 -10.39 19.95
N HIS A 112 10.45 -10.11 18.74
CA HIS A 112 9.79 -11.07 17.87
C HIS A 112 10.70 -11.64 16.78
N SER A 113 11.99 -11.32 16.80
CA SER A 113 12.94 -11.79 15.80
C SER A 113 13.30 -13.26 16.04
N VAL A 114 13.07 -14.11 15.04
CA VAL A 114 13.29 -15.56 15.13
C VAL A 114 14.64 -16.03 14.56
N ASN A 115 15.39 -15.16 13.89
CA ASN A 115 16.59 -15.55 13.16
C ASN A 115 17.83 -14.71 13.55
N LEU A 116 18.46 -15.03 14.68
CA LEU A 116 19.72 -14.41 15.14
C LEU A 116 20.90 -15.40 15.29
N LEU A 117 20.75 -16.66 14.89
CA LEU A 117 21.85 -17.62 14.89
C LEU A 117 22.15 -18.02 13.44
N PRO A 118 23.35 -17.71 12.89
CA PRO A 118 23.85 -18.52 11.78
C PRO A 118 23.94 -19.95 12.33
N GLY A 119 23.29 -20.88 11.63
CA GLY A 119 23.42 -22.30 11.91
C GLY A 119 24.89 -22.64 12.16
N SER A 120 25.16 -23.27 13.30
CA SER A 120 26.50 -23.77 13.67
C SER A 120 26.86 -25.05 12.91
N ASP A 121 26.17 -25.31 11.81
CA ASP A 121 26.31 -26.44 10.91
C ASP A 121 27.38 -26.12 9.84
N GLY A 122 28.65 -26.19 10.28
CA GLY A 122 29.81 -26.05 9.41
C GLY A 122 31.15 -26.24 10.12
N GLY A 123 31.32 -27.33 10.87
CA GLY A 123 32.59 -27.78 11.46
C GLY A 123 32.69 -29.30 11.46
#